data_AF-A0A432CWA6-F1
#
_entry.id   AF-A0A432CWA6-F1
#
_cell.length_a   1.000
_cell.length_b   1.000
_cell.length_c   1.000
_cell.angle_alpha   90.00
_cell.angle_beta   90.00
_cell.angle_gamma   90.00
#
_symmetry.space_group_name_H-M   'P 1'
#
loop_
_entity.id
_entity.type
_entity.pdbx_description
1 polymer ?
#
loop_
_entity_poly.entity_id
_entity_poly.type
_entity_poly.pdbx_seq_one_letter_code
_entity_poly.pdbx_strand_id
1 'polypeptide(L)'
;MTLSTDTQNHELLPLLGATLIASQKVNFLLYQLMQPICKAHSSSQVQHLASKTSDQFLQGTTAELKPILLLLEESHLPLTINELLDFIYKRNIVSQQFWHVTDAEIKGGEKIANPVAFLRNLLSEYEAWQVKLETTLS
;
A
#
# COMPACT_ATOMS: atom_id res chain seq x y z
N MET A 1 8.61 -9.85 -37.20
CA MET A 1 9.11 -8.95 -36.14
C MET A 1 8.18 -9.07 -34.95
N THR A 2 8.50 -9.95 -34.00
CA THR A 2 7.75 -10.20 -32.76
C THR A 2 8.70 -10.03 -31.59
N LEU A 3 9.21 -8.80 -31.41
CA LEU A 3 10.20 -8.43 -30.38
C LEU A 3 9.54 -7.77 -29.16
N SER A 4 8.21 -7.65 -29.12
CA SER A 4 7.54 -6.70 -28.23
C SER A 4 7.10 -7.27 -26.87
N THR A 5 6.94 -8.59 -26.73
CA THR A 5 6.39 -9.21 -25.51
C THR A 5 7.46 -9.67 -24.52
N ASP A 6 8.63 -10.09 -24.97
CA ASP A 6 9.70 -10.59 -24.07
C ASP A 6 10.41 -9.47 -23.31
N THR A 7 10.64 -8.32 -23.94
CA THR A 7 11.40 -7.22 -23.32
C THR A 7 10.58 -6.49 -22.24
N GLN A 8 9.26 -6.37 -22.41
CA GLN A 8 8.40 -5.79 -21.38
C GLN A 8 8.30 -6.70 -20.15
N ASN A 9 8.25 -8.02 -20.34
CA ASN A 9 8.24 -8.98 -19.24
C ASN A 9 9.56 -8.99 -18.44
N HIS A 10 10.69 -8.76 -19.11
CA HIS A 10 12.00 -8.86 -18.48
C HIS A 10 12.26 -7.80 -17.39
N GLU A 11 11.66 -6.61 -17.53
CA GLU A 11 11.72 -5.56 -16.50
C GLU A 11 10.52 -5.62 -15.54
N LEU A 12 9.33 -5.99 -16.05
CA LEU A 12 8.08 -5.95 -15.28
C LEU A 12 8.12 -6.82 -14.03
N LEU A 13 8.60 -8.07 -14.15
CA LEU A 13 8.58 -9.01 -13.02
C LEU A 13 9.55 -8.62 -11.89
N PRO A 14 10.83 -8.27 -12.16
CA PRO A 14 11.72 -7.74 -11.12
C PRO A 14 11.15 -6.48 -10.46
N LEU A 15 10.58 -5.57 -11.24
CA LEU A 15 10.03 -4.32 -10.74
C LEU A 15 8.79 -4.54 -9.88
N LEU A 16 7.90 -5.46 -10.28
CA LEU A 16 6.75 -5.86 -9.47
C LEU A 16 7.20 -6.48 -8.15
N GLY A 17 8.20 -7.38 -8.20
CA GLY A 17 8.80 -7.98 -7.01
C GLY A 17 9.38 -6.93 -6.05
N ALA A 18 10.16 -5.97 -6.56
CA ALA A 18 10.70 -4.86 -5.78
C ALA A 18 9.59 -4.00 -5.16
N THR A 19 8.54 -3.70 -5.93
CA THR A 19 7.38 -2.93 -5.47
C THR A 19 6.61 -3.64 -4.35
N LEU A 20 6.41 -4.95 -4.47
CA LEU A 20 5.76 -5.76 -3.43
C LEU A 20 6.59 -5.78 -2.13
N ILE A 21 7.91 -5.93 -2.24
CA ILE A 21 8.82 -5.89 -1.08
C ILE A 21 8.77 -4.51 -0.41
N ALA A 22 8.87 -3.43 -1.19
CA ALA A 22 8.79 -2.06 -0.66
C ALA A 22 7.44 -1.81 0.03
N SER A 23 6.33 -2.28 -0.56
CA SER A 23 5.00 -2.21 0.05
C SER A 23 4.94 -2.92 1.40
N GLN A 24 5.52 -4.11 1.52
CA GLN A 24 5.58 -4.86 2.77
C GLN A 24 6.41 -4.12 3.84
N LYS A 25 7.55 -3.51 3.46
CA LYS A 25 8.36 -2.71 4.38
C LYS A 25 7.59 -1.50 4.93
N VAL A 26 6.91 -0.76 4.05
CA VAL A 26 6.04 0.37 4.45
C VAL A 26 4.94 -0.12 5.40
N ASN A 27 4.27 -1.24 5.08
CA ASN A 27 3.23 -1.82 5.94
C ASN A 27 3.76 -2.17 7.33
N PHE A 28 4.95 -2.77 7.39
CA PHE A 28 5.58 -3.16 8.65
C PHE A 28 5.95 -1.94 9.51
N LEU A 29 6.51 -0.89 8.91
CA LEU A 29 6.84 0.35 9.61
C LEU A 29 5.58 1.05 10.14
N LEU A 30 4.51 1.10 9.32
CA LEU A 30 3.21 1.61 9.76
C LEU A 30 2.66 0.81 10.93
N TYR A 31 2.74 -0.52 10.89
CA TYR A 31 2.35 -1.38 12.01
C TYR A 31 3.15 -1.03 13.28
N GLN A 32 4.48 -0.88 13.19
CA GLN A 32 5.31 -0.55 14.35
C GLN A 32 4.93 0.81 14.98
N LEU A 33 4.73 1.83 14.14
CA LEU A 33 4.41 3.19 14.59
C LEU A 33 2.98 3.33 15.11
N MET A 34 2.02 2.70 14.44
CA MET A 34 0.60 2.88 14.75
C MET A 34 0.07 1.88 15.78
N GLN A 35 0.72 0.75 16.01
CA GLN A 35 0.21 -0.24 16.96
C GLN A 35 0.13 0.30 18.41
N PRO A 36 1.11 1.05 18.94
CA PRO A 36 0.98 1.67 20.27
C PRO A 36 -0.21 2.65 20.33
N ILE A 37 -0.40 3.44 19.28
CA ILE A 37 -1.52 4.38 19.14
C ILE A 37 -2.85 3.61 19.19
N CYS A 38 -2.96 2.53 18.41
CA CYS A 38 -4.19 1.75 18.34
C CYS A 38 -4.50 1.04 19.68
N LYS A 39 -3.49 0.60 20.42
CA LYS A 39 -3.65 -0.03 21.75
C LYS A 39 -4.09 0.96 22.83
N ALA A 40 -3.67 2.21 22.73
CA ALA A 40 -4.07 3.25 23.68
C ALA A 40 -5.49 3.78 23.43
N HIS A 41 -6.07 3.47 22.27
CA HIS A 41 -7.37 3.99 21.86
C HIS A 41 -8.55 3.20 22.49
N SER A 42 -9.64 3.90 22.81
CA SER A 42 -10.82 3.34 23.50
C SER A 42 -11.84 2.66 22.57
N SER A 43 -11.87 3.04 21.28
CA SER A 43 -12.77 2.44 20.29
C SER A 43 -12.45 0.97 20.02
N SER A 44 -13.47 0.12 20.08
CA SER A 44 -13.37 -1.31 19.76
C SER A 44 -12.93 -1.58 18.32
N GLN A 45 -13.28 -0.71 17.37
CA GLN A 45 -12.85 -0.82 15.97
C GLN A 45 -11.35 -0.61 15.81
N VAL A 46 -10.80 0.36 16.55
CA VAL A 46 -9.36 0.64 16.56
C VAL A 46 -8.60 -0.45 17.34
N GLN A 47 -9.16 -0.95 18.43
CA GLN A 47 -8.58 -2.10 19.15
C GLN A 47 -8.58 -3.38 18.30
N HIS A 48 -9.56 -3.56 17.41
CA HIS A 48 -9.54 -4.66 16.45
C HIS A 48 -8.37 -4.53 15.45
N LEU A 49 -7.99 -3.30 15.08
CA LEU A 49 -6.80 -3.06 14.28
C LEU A 49 -5.52 -3.35 15.09
N ALA A 50 -5.51 -3.03 16.39
CA ALA A 50 -4.40 -3.30 17.30
C ALA A 50 -4.14 -4.80 17.56
N SER A 51 -5.14 -5.67 17.36
CA SER A 51 -5.01 -7.11 17.52
C SER A 51 -4.49 -7.83 16.28
N LYS A 52 -4.33 -7.12 15.15
CA LYS A 52 -3.78 -7.67 13.92
C LYS A 52 -2.27 -7.89 14.03
N THR A 53 -1.78 -8.92 13.35
CA THR A 53 -0.35 -9.09 13.11
C THR A 53 0.15 -8.04 12.10
N SER A 54 1.47 -7.91 11.94
CA SER A 54 2.06 -7.02 10.94
C SER A 54 1.52 -7.26 9.53
N ASP A 55 1.27 -8.52 9.16
CA ASP A 55 0.82 -8.88 7.81
C ASP A 55 -0.68 -8.61 7.60
N GLN A 56 -1.45 -8.58 8.69
CA GLN A 56 -2.88 -8.31 8.68
C GLN A 56 -3.21 -6.84 8.95
N PHE A 57 -2.21 -6.04 9.37
CA PHE A 57 -2.38 -4.64 9.69
C PHE A 57 -2.80 -3.86 8.44
N LEU A 58 -3.85 -3.03 8.56
CA LEU A 58 -4.48 -2.31 7.45
C LEU A 58 -4.90 -3.21 6.28
N GLN A 59 -5.15 -4.51 6.50
CA GLN A 59 -5.73 -5.38 5.48
C GLN A 59 -7.21 -5.03 5.27
N GLY A 60 -7.62 -4.93 4.01
CA GLY A 60 -8.97 -4.50 3.61
C GLY A 60 -8.93 -3.44 2.53
N THR A 61 -10.11 -2.91 2.19
CA THR A 61 -10.30 -1.82 1.24
C THR A 61 -10.24 -0.45 1.92
N THR A 62 -10.06 0.60 1.13
CA THR A 62 -10.15 1.98 1.63
C THR A 62 -11.52 2.29 2.23
N ALA A 63 -12.61 1.71 1.68
CA ALA A 63 -13.96 1.90 2.20
C ALA A 63 -14.13 1.31 3.62
N GLU A 64 -13.53 0.15 3.88
CA GLU A 64 -13.57 -0.52 5.19
C GLU A 64 -12.70 0.18 6.22
N LEU A 65 -11.51 0.65 5.82
CA LEU A 65 -10.51 1.18 6.74
C LEU A 65 -10.62 2.69 6.98
N LYS A 66 -11.14 3.47 6.03
CA LYS A 66 -11.34 4.92 6.19
C LYS A 66 -12.07 5.31 7.48
N PRO A 67 -13.21 4.71 7.87
CA PRO A 67 -13.86 5.10 9.12
C PRO A 67 -12.98 4.82 10.34
N ILE A 68 -12.21 3.73 10.34
CA ILE A 68 -11.29 3.39 11.45
C ILE A 68 -10.13 4.38 11.53
N LEU A 69 -9.56 4.75 10.38
CA LEU A 69 -8.46 5.71 10.30
C LEU A 69 -8.88 7.12 10.74
N LEU A 70 -10.10 7.55 10.43
CA LEU A 70 -10.64 8.83 10.89
C LEU A 70 -10.77 8.89 12.43
N LEU A 71 -11.02 7.76 13.09
CA LEU A 71 -11.00 7.72 14.56
C LEU A 71 -9.60 7.97 15.15
N LEU A 72 -8.54 7.79 14.35
CA LEU A 72 -7.16 7.99 14.76
C LEU A 72 -6.61 9.38 14.37
N GLU A 73 -7.42 10.24 13.76
CA GLU A 73 -6.97 11.54 13.21
C GLU A 73 -6.30 12.42 14.27
N GLU A 74 -6.79 12.40 15.51
CA GLU A 74 -6.25 13.18 16.62
C GLU A 74 -4.91 12.64 17.18
N SER A 75 -4.48 11.44 16.78
CA SER A 75 -3.39 10.70 17.43
C SER A 75 -1.99 10.91 16.83
N HIS A 76 -1.76 12.01 16.11
CA HIS A 76 -0.47 12.29 15.42
C HIS A 76 0.04 11.11 14.59
N LEU A 77 -0.71 10.76 13.55
CA LEU A 77 -0.36 9.65 12.66
C LEU A 77 0.94 9.91 11.90
N PRO A 78 1.73 8.85 11.60
CA PRO A 78 3.01 8.99 10.90
C PRO A 78 2.85 9.36 9.41
N LEU A 79 1.66 9.10 8.85
CA LEU A 79 1.21 9.56 7.54
C LEU A 79 -0.17 10.20 7.68
N THR A 80 -0.52 11.11 6.78
CA THR A 80 -1.87 11.67 6.70
C THR A 80 -2.89 10.59 6.33
N ILE A 81 -4.16 10.81 6.67
CA ILE A 81 -5.24 9.88 6.30
C ILE A 81 -5.27 9.63 4.78
N ASN A 82 -5.04 10.67 3.97
CA ASN A 82 -5.00 10.52 2.52
C ASN A 82 -3.83 9.67 2.05
N GLU A 83 -2.63 9.85 2.61
CA GLU A 83 -1.47 9.00 2.32
C GLU A 83 -1.73 7.53 2.73
N LEU A 84 -2.36 7.29 3.88
CA LEU A 84 -2.71 5.93 4.32
C LEU A 84 -3.73 5.26 3.40
N LEU A 85 -4.76 5.99 2.97
CA LEU A 85 -5.76 5.47 2.04
C LEU A 85 -5.16 5.20 0.67
N ASP A 86 -4.28 6.09 0.20
CA ASP A 86 -3.56 5.92 -1.05
C ASP A 86 -2.63 4.70 -1.01
N PHE A 87 -1.89 4.52 0.09
CA PHE A 87 -1.10 3.32 0.34
C PHE A 87 -1.96 2.04 0.29
N ILE A 88 -3.08 2.00 1.01
CA ILE A 88 -4.00 0.83 1.03
C ILE A 88 -4.50 0.51 -0.38
N TYR A 89 -4.94 1.54 -1.12
CA TYR A 89 -5.44 1.38 -2.48
C TYR A 89 -4.36 0.85 -3.42
N LYS A 90 -3.19 1.49 -3.47
CA LYS A 90 -2.08 1.10 -4.36
C LYS A 90 -1.51 -0.27 -4.00
N ARG A 91 -1.39 -0.61 -2.72
CA ARG A 91 -1.03 -1.96 -2.26
C ARG A 91 -2.01 -3.00 -2.78
N ASN A 92 -3.32 -2.75 -2.67
CA ASN A 92 -4.32 -3.70 -3.15
C ASN A 92 -4.25 -3.89 -4.67
N ILE A 93 -3.96 -2.82 -5.43
CA ILE A 93 -3.69 -2.95 -6.86
C ILE A 93 -2.53 -3.92 -7.11
N VAL A 94 -1.34 -3.65 -6.57
CA VAL A 94 -0.15 -4.46 -6.89
C VAL A 94 -0.21 -5.89 -6.33
N SER A 95 -0.87 -6.10 -5.20
CA SER A 95 -0.91 -7.42 -4.53
C SER A 95 -2.07 -8.30 -4.95
N GLN A 96 -3.20 -7.75 -5.39
CA GLN A 96 -4.42 -8.51 -5.65
C GLN A 96 -4.96 -8.34 -7.06
N GLN A 97 -4.75 -7.18 -7.69
CA GLN A 97 -5.43 -6.82 -8.93
C GLN A 97 -4.48 -6.58 -10.10
N PHE A 98 -3.17 -6.65 -9.90
CA PHE A 98 -2.17 -6.20 -10.85
C PHE A 98 -2.41 -6.74 -12.26
N TRP A 99 -2.47 -8.06 -12.41
CA TRP A 99 -2.73 -8.69 -13.72
C TRP A 99 -4.10 -8.36 -14.31
N HIS A 100 -5.12 -8.17 -13.45
CA HIS A 100 -6.45 -7.77 -13.93
C HIS A 100 -6.45 -6.34 -14.49
N VAL A 101 -5.69 -5.42 -13.88
CA VAL A 101 -5.65 -4.02 -14.32
C VAL A 101 -4.63 -3.75 -15.42
N THR A 102 -3.68 -4.67 -15.66
CA THR A 102 -2.67 -4.58 -16.72
C THR A 102 -3.08 -5.34 -17.99
N ASP A 103 -3.71 -6.52 -17.86
CA ASP A 103 -3.97 -7.40 -19.01
C ASP A 103 -5.41 -7.36 -19.53
N ALA A 104 -6.39 -6.93 -18.73
CA ALA A 104 -7.79 -7.03 -19.12
C ALA A 104 -8.39 -5.72 -19.66
N GLU A 105 -8.99 -5.77 -20.86
CA GLU A 105 -9.96 -4.77 -21.32
C GLU A 105 -11.28 -4.94 -20.56
N ILE A 106 -11.33 -4.55 -19.29
CA ILE A 106 -12.57 -4.58 -18.53
C ILE A 106 -13.32 -3.27 -18.76
N LYS A 107 -14.54 -3.36 -19.31
CA LYS A 107 -15.47 -2.24 -19.47
C LYS A 107 -15.61 -1.47 -18.15
N GLY A 108 -15.13 -0.22 -18.14
CA GLY A 108 -15.40 0.75 -17.09
C GLY A 108 -14.44 0.78 -15.89
N GLY A 109 -13.30 0.08 -15.92
CA GLY A 109 -12.30 0.12 -14.84
C GLY A 109 -10.97 0.69 -15.30
N GLU A 110 -10.30 1.49 -14.46
CA GLU A 110 -8.99 2.09 -14.74
C GLU A 110 -7.98 1.07 -15.30
N LYS A 111 -7.62 1.23 -16.57
CA LYS A 111 -6.55 0.43 -17.19
C LYS A 111 -5.21 1.09 -16.89
N ILE A 112 -4.26 0.33 -16.35
CA ILE A 112 -2.90 0.83 -16.22
C ILE A 112 -2.25 0.78 -17.61
N ALA A 113 -2.28 1.92 -18.31
CA ALA A 113 -1.81 2.02 -19.69
C ALA A 113 -0.30 1.72 -19.85
N ASN A 114 0.50 1.94 -18.81
CA ASN A 114 1.92 1.63 -18.78
C ASN A 114 2.31 1.01 -17.41
N PRO A 115 2.27 -0.33 -17.30
CA PRO A 115 2.55 -1.04 -16.04
C PRO A 115 3.95 -0.77 -15.48
N VAL A 116 4.96 -0.66 -16.35
CA VAL A 116 6.35 -0.38 -15.93
C VAL A 116 6.46 1.02 -15.33
N ALA A 117 5.92 2.03 -16.01
CA ALA A 117 5.94 3.41 -15.49
C ALA A 117 5.16 3.53 -14.17
N PHE A 118 3.99 2.86 -14.08
CA PHE A 118 3.21 2.81 -12.85
C PHE A 118 4.02 2.22 -11.69
N LEU A 119 4.65 1.05 -11.89
CA LEU A 119 5.42 0.41 -10.84
C LEU A 119 6.68 1.20 -10.44
N ARG A 120 7.36 1.86 -11.40
CA ARG A 120 8.52 2.72 -11.08
C ARG A 120 8.10 3.90 -10.19
N ASN A 121 7.00 4.57 -10.52
CA ASN A 121 6.47 5.66 -9.72
C ASN A 121 6.06 5.17 -8.33
N LEU A 122 5.32 4.06 -8.27
CA LEU A 122 4.86 3.49 -7.01
C LEU A 122 6.01 3.03 -6.11
N LEU A 123 7.04 2.40 -6.69
CA LEU A 123 8.24 2.03 -5.95
C LEU A 123 8.92 3.26 -5.33
N SER A 124 9.08 4.33 -6.11
CA SER A 124 9.66 5.58 -5.61
C SER A 124 8.81 6.22 -4.49
N GLU A 125 7.48 6.17 -4.60
CA GLU A 125 6.58 6.63 -3.53
C GLU A 125 6.71 5.79 -2.26
N TYR A 126 6.79 4.46 -2.38
CA TYR A 126 7.01 3.59 -1.23
C TYR A 126 8.37 3.84 -0.57
N GLU A 127 9.43 4.06 -1.36
CA GLU A 127 10.74 4.44 -0.84
C GLU A 127 10.69 5.78 -0.09
N ALA A 128 9.98 6.78 -0.61
CA ALA A 128 9.79 8.07 0.05
C ALA A 128 9.02 7.93 1.39
N TRP A 129 7.95 7.13 1.42
CA TRP A 129 7.24 6.83 2.66
C TRP A 129 8.12 6.05 3.63
N GLN A 130 8.90 5.08 3.16
CA GLN A 130 9.81 4.32 4.00
C GLN A 130 10.78 5.25 4.74
N VAL A 131 11.44 6.17 4.03
CA VAL A 131 12.35 7.17 4.63
C VAL A 131 11.64 8.05 5.66
N LYS A 132 10.44 8.54 5.34
CA LYS A 132 9.63 9.36 6.25
C LYS A 132 9.27 8.60 7.55
N LEU A 133 8.88 7.34 7.42
CA LEU A 133 8.51 6.47 8.55
C LEU A 133 9.73 6.09 9.40
N GLU A 134 10.85 5.73 8.79
CA GLU A 134 12.10 5.41 9.50
C GLU A 134 12.64 6.60 10.29
N THR A 135 12.51 7.81 9.74
CA THR A 135 12.86 9.06 10.45
C THR A 135 11.98 9.28 11.67
N THR A 136 10.73 8.81 11.65
CA THR A 136 9.79 8.93 12.77
C THR A 136 10.08 7.91 13.88
N LEU A 137 10.76 6.80 13.56
CA LEU A 137 11.17 5.76 14.51
C LEU A 137 12.51 6.04 15.20
N SER A 138 13.33 6.94 14.64
CA SER A 138 14.68 7.27 15.10
C SER A 138 14.67 8.32 16.20
#